data_AF-A0AA51EK28-F1
#
_entry.id   AF-A0AA51EK28-F1
#
_cell.length_a   1.000
_cell.length_b   1.000
_cell.length_c   1.000
_cell.angle_alpha   90.00
_cell.angle_beta   90.00
_cell.angle_gamma   90.00
#
_symmetry.space_group_name_H-M   'P 1'
#
loop_
_entity.id
_entity.type
_entity.pdbx_description
1 polymer ?
#
loop_
_entity_poly.entity_id
_entity_poly.type
_entity_poly.pdbx_seq_one_letter_code
_entity_poly.pdbx_strand_id
1 'polypeptide(L)'
;LVIPDVTHSDSGKYQCVVSNKFGSTYSSKAKVNIVTFPRFARTPTNVTVKTGETVKLECAATGDPPPEISWKKDGGNDFPAASERRMNVMPSDALFFIINAKTTDEGIYSCAAKNSAGTIIANATLSVLQEPSFIRVLENKEVTSGESVVLQCMVTGSPKPVLKWQKDGSSIVPTERHFFTAENQVLVIIAAESSDAGHYECEITNVLG
;
A
#
# COMPACT_ATOMS: atom_id res chain seq x y z
N LEU A 1 -9.98 50.46 2.79
CA LEU A 1 -11.10 49.60 3.24
C LEU A 1 -10.51 48.40 3.94
N VAL A 2 -10.95 48.12 5.17
CA VAL A 2 -10.62 46.90 5.91
C VAL A 2 -11.96 46.27 6.26
N ILE A 3 -12.13 44.98 5.92
CA ILE A 3 -13.33 44.20 6.27
C ILE A 3 -12.89 43.22 7.36
N PRO A 4 -13.17 43.50 8.64
CA PRO A 4 -12.95 42.53 9.72
C PRO A 4 -13.98 41.40 9.62
N ASP A 5 -13.62 40.20 10.10
CA ASP A 5 -14.51 39.04 10.22
C ASP A 5 -15.25 38.66 8.93
N VAL A 6 -14.46 38.39 7.91
CA VAL A 6 -14.91 38.13 6.54
C VAL A 6 -15.83 36.89 6.44
N THR A 7 -16.92 37.06 5.72
CA THR A 7 -17.94 36.05 5.42
C THR A 7 -18.07 35.83 3.92
N HIS A 8 -18.76 34.77 3.50
CA HIS A 8 -18.99 34.51 2.07
C HIS A 8 -19.71 35.65 1.33
N SER A 9 -20.57 36.40 2.02
CA SER A 9 -21.25 37.57 1.45
C SER A 9 -20.32 38.73 1.11
N ASP A 10 -19.11 38.76 1.63
CA ASP A 10 -18.11 39.78 1.31
C ASP A 10 -17.38 39.50 -0.02
N SER A 11 -17.66 38.36 -0.67
CA SER A 11 -17.19 38.08 -2.03
C SER A 11 -17.82 39.06 -3.02
N GLY A 12 -16.99 39.74 -3.82
CA GLY A 12 -17.50 40.78 -4.72
C GLY A 12 -16.43 41.56 -5.46
N LYS A 13 -16.88 42.59 -6.18
CA LYS A 13 -16.01 43.55 -6.87
C LYS A 13 -16.01 44.87 -6.10
N TYR A 14 -14.84 45.29 -5.64
CA TYR A 14 -14.63 46.52 -4.88
C TYR A 14 -13.99 47.58 -5.77
N GLN A 15 -14.40 48.84 -5.62
CA GLN A 15 -13.89 49.98 -6.38
C GLN A 15 -13.72 51.18 -5.45
N CYS A 16 -12.61 51.90 -5.59
CA CYS A 16 -12.40 53.15 -4.88
C CYS A 16 -12.94 54.30 -5.71
N VAL A 17 -13.68 55.20 -5.07
CA VAL A 17 -14.23 56.41 -5.70
C VAL A 17 -13.70 57.61 -4.94
N VAL A 18 -13.10 58.56 -5.65
CA VAL A 18 -12.61 59.83 -5.08
C VAL A 18 -13.38 60.96 -5.72
N SER A 19 -14.01 61.80 -4.91
CA SER A 19 -14.90 62.86 -5.37
C SER A 19 -14.59 64.21 -4.70
N ASN A 20 -14.66 65.30 -5.47
CA ASN A 20 -14.65 66.67 -4.97
C ASN A 20 -15.76 67.50 -5.64
N LYS A 21 -15.83 68.81 -5.34
CA LYS A 21 -16.87 69.71 -5.88
C LYS A 21 -16.89 69.83 -7.42
N PHE A 22 -15.86 69.34 -8.11
CA PHE A 22 -15.73 69.39 -9.56
C PHE A 22 -15.97 68.04 -10.24
N GLY A 23 -16.16 66.95 -9.50
CA GLY A 23 -16.48 65.64 -10.07
C GLY A 23 -15.99 64.45 -9.25
N SER A 24 -16.12 63.26 -9.82
CA SER A 24 -15.65 61.99 -9.25
C SER A 24 -14.79 61.23 -10.25
N THR A 25 -13.77 60.53 -9.75
CA THR A 25 -13.00 59.55 -10.52
C THR A 25 -13.04 58.19 -9.83
N TYR A 26 -12.83 57.13 -10.61
CA TYR A 26 -12.99 55.75 -10.18
C TYR A 26 -11.70 54.98 -10.43
N SER A 27 -11.31 54.13 -9.48
CA SER A 27 -10.25 53.15 -9.70
C SER A 27 -10.73 52.01 -10.62
N SER A 28 -9.82 51.11 -10.99
CA SER A 28 -10.21 49.77 -11.48
C SER A 28 -10.95 48.98 -10.38
N LYS A 29 -11.68 47.93 -10.77
CA LYS A 29 -12.38 47.03 -9.85
C LYS A 29 -11.47 45.89 -9.41
N ALA A 30 -11.33 45.67 -8.11
CA ALA A 30 -10.66 44.50 -7.53
C ALA A 30 -11.69 43.41 -7.21
N LYS A 31 -11.43 42.15 -7.56
CA LYS A 31 -12.29 41.00 -7.22
C LYS A 31 -11.76 40.34 -5.95
N VAL A 32 -12.62 40.21 -4.95
CA VAL A 32 -12.35 39.47 -3.71
C VAL A 32 -13.22 38.23 -3.71
N ASN A 33 -12.62 37.06 -3.51
CA ASN A 33 -13.33 35.78 -3.35
C ASN A 33 -12.99 35.20 -2.00
N ILE A 34 -14.01 34.85 -1.23
CA ILE A 34 -13.85 34.17 0.04
C ILE A 34 -13.88 32.68 -0.20
N VAL A 35 -12.87 31.98 0.32
CA VAL A 35 -12.64 30.55 0.07
C VAL A 35 -12.82 29.77 1.37
N THR A 36 -13.28 28.53 1.25
CA THR A 36 -13.49 27.62 2.38
C THR A 36 -12.42 26.54 2.38
N PHE A 37 -11.73 26.38 3.51
CA PHE A 37 -10.71 25.35 3.70
C PHE A 37 -11.30 23.94 3.51
N PRO A 38 -10.58 22.98 2.90
CA PRO A 38 -11.10 21.63 2.71
C PRO A 38 -11.44 20.94 4.03
N ARG A 39 -12.50 20.13 4.03
CA ARG A 39 -12.88 19.25 5.14
C ARG A 39 -13.25 17.87 4.60
N PHE A 40 -12.75 16.80 5.22
CA PHE A 40 -13.14 15.44 4.83
C PHE A 40 -14.61 15.18 5.14
N ALA A 41 -15.32 14.68 4.13
CA ALA A 41 -16.63 14.05 4.25
C ALA A 41 -16.49 12.52 4.40
N ARG A 42 -15.49 11.93 3.74
CA ARG A 42 -15.07 10.52 3.90
C ARG A 42 -13.54 10.44 3.86
N THR A 43 -12.99 9.57 4.68
CA THR A 43 -11.56 9.26 4.72
C THR A 43 -11.34 7.78 4.45
N PRO A 44 -10.21 7.39 3.86
CA PRO A 44 -9.91 5.98 3.72
C PRO A 44 -9.72 5.32 5.08
N THR A 45 -10.02 4.03 5.14
CA THR A 45 -9.82 3.17 6.31
C THR A 45 -8.88 2.04 5.94
N ASN A 46 -8.19 1.46 6.92
CA ASN A 46 -7.34 0.31 6.69
C ASN A 46 -8.13 -0.84 6.09
N VAL A 47 -7.55 -1.54 5.12
CA VAL A 47 -8.17 -2.68 4.43
C VAL A 47 -7.18 -3.84 4.38
N THR A 48 -7.67 -5.03 4.67
CA THR A 48 -6.95 -6.29 4.45
C THR A 48 -7.74 -7.12 3.46
N VAL A 49 -7.10 -7.54 2.37
CA VAL A 49 -7.67 -8.42 1.34
C VAL A 49 -6.78 -9.62 1.09
N LYS A 50 -7.30 -10.65 0.41
CA LYS A 50 -6.47 -11.72 -0.17
C LYS A 50 -5.97 -11.34 -1.57
N THR A 51 -4.89 -11.97 -2.02
CA THR A 51 -4.43 -11.85 -3.42
C THR A 51 -5.56 -12.21 -4.39
N GLY A 52 -5.73 -11.42 -5.44
CA GLY A 52 -6.79 -11.59 -6.43
C GLY A 52 -8.10 -10.85 -6.12
N GLU A 53 -8.31 -10.42 -4.87
CA GLU A 53 -9.50 -9.65 -4.50
C GLU A 53 -9.45 -8.20 -4.98
N THR A 54 -10.57 -7.49 -4.86
CA THR A 54 -10.67 -6.07 -5.19
C THR A 54 -10.53 -5.22 -3.94
N VAL A 55 -9.61 -4.26 -3.96
CA VAL A 55 -9.43 -3.25 -2.93
C VAL A 55 -10.32 -2.04 -3.25
N LYS A 56 -10.97 -1.48 -2.24
CA LYS A 56 -11.72 -0.23 -2.33
C LYS A 56 -11.28 0.72 -1.23
N LEU A 57 -10.82 1.92 -1.61
CA LEU A 57 -10.52 3.02 -0.70
C LEU A 57 -11.38 4.22 -1.07
N GLU A 58 -12.02 4.83 -0.08
CA GLU A 58 -12.90 5.99 -0.27
C GLU A 58 -12.21 7.26 0.23
N CYS A 59 -12.35 8.35 -0.51
CA CYS A 59 -11.94 9.65 -0.01
C CYS A 59 -12.83 10.74 -0.60
N ALA A 60 -13.44 11.57 0.22
CA ALA A 60 -14.25 12.68 -0.27
C ALA A 60 -14.07 13.89 0.63
N ALA A 61 -14.02 15.08 0.05
CA ALA A 61 -13.87 16.31 0.80
C ALA A 61 -14.77 17.41 0.24
N THR A 62 -15.22 18.29 1.12
CA THR A 62 -15.97 19.51 0.80
C THR A 62 -15.06 20.71 0.98
N GLY A 63 -15.30 21.79 0.23
CA GLY A 63 -14.56 23.04 0.30
C GLY A 63 -15.02 23.97 -0.80
N ASP A 64 -14.59 25.22 -0.76
CA ASP A 64 -14.88 26.21 -1.80
C ASP A 64 -13.61 26.97 -2.19
N PRO A 65 -13.10 26.84 -3.43
CA PRO A 65 -13.59 25.97 -4.49
C PRO A 65 -13.59 24.48 -4.11
N PRO A 66 -14.38 23.63 -4.80
CA PRO A 66 -14.39 22.18 -4.58
C PRO A 66 -12.97 21.61 -4.60
N PRO A 67 -12.55 20.83 -3.60
CA PRO A 67 -11.19 20.33 -3.52
C PRO A 67 -10.93 19.22 -4.55
N GLU A 68 -9.75 19.26 -5.16
CA GLU A 68 -9.24 18.18 -5.99
C GLU A 68 -8.71 17.06 -5.09
N ILE A 69 -9.08 15.81 -5.41
CA ILE A 69 -8.64 14.62 -4.69
C ILE A 69 -7.47 13.99 -5.44
N SER A 70 -6.40 13.67 -4.71
CA SER A 70 -5.22 12.96 -5.23
C SER A 70 -4.78 11.86 -4.28
N TRP A 71 -4.15 10.83 -4.83
CA TRP A 71 -3.67 9.67 -4.07
C TRP A 71 -2.16 9.53 -4.18
N LYS A 72 -1.54 9.03 -3.11
CA LYS A 72 -0.14 8.60 -3.07
C LYS A 72 -0.02 7.24 -2.40
N LYS A 73 0.95 6.44 -2.85
CA LYS A 73 1.36 5.19 -2.18
C LYS A 73 2.75 5.41 -1.59
N ASP A 74 2.89 5.15 -0.30
CA ASP A 74 4.15 5.26 0.45
C ASP A 74 4.86 6.62 0.24
N GLY A 75 4.06 7.69 0.14
CA GLY A 75 4.53 9.07 -0.10
C GLY A 75 4.88 9.41 -1.56
N GLY A 76 4.88 8.42 -2.45
CA GLY A 76 5.18 8.55 -3.87
C GLY A 76 3.97 8.43 -4.80
N ASN A 77 4.24 8.52 -6.10
CA ASN A 77 3.26 8.35 -7.18
C ASN A 77 3.46 7.02 -7.93
N ASP A 78 4.29 6.12 -7.40
CA ASP A 78 4.50 4.80 -7.99
C ASP A 78 3.44 3.84 -7.47
N PHE A 79 2.56 3.42 -8.38
CA PHE A 79 1.49 2.48 -8.11
C PHE A 79 1.68 1.28 -9.05
N PRO A 80 2.14 0.12 -8.54
CA PRO A 80 2.23 -1.11 -9.34
C PRO A 80 0.90 -1.48 -10.00
N ALA A 81 -0.22 -1.28 -9.30
CA ALA A 81 -1.55 -1.46 -9.86
C ALA A 81 -1.86 -0.50 -11.04
N ALA A 82 -1.29 0.70 -11.10
CA ALA A 82 -1.52 1.63 -12.20
C ALA A 82 -0.75 1.21 -13.46
N SER A 83 0.52 0.83 -13.33
CA SER A 83 1.33 0.34 -14.45
C SER A 83 0.76 -0.95 -15.06
N GLU A 84 0.12 -1.77 -14.23
CA GLU A 84 -0.57 -3.00 -14.64
C GLU A 84 -2.04 -2.81 -15.03
N ARG A 85 -2.55 -1.57 -15.10
CA ARG A 85 -3.95 -1.23 -15.45
C ARG A 85 -5.02 -1.88 -14.54
N ARG A 86 -4.66 -2.14 -13.29
CA ARG A 86 -5.56 -2.65 -12.24
C ARG A 86 -6.14 -1.55 -11.36
N MET A 87 -5.55 -0.36 -11.38
CA MET A 87 -5.99 0.81 -10.61
C MET A 87 -6.93 1.71 -11.41
N ASN A 88 -7.99 2.19 -10.76
CA ASN A 88 -8.89 3.20 -11.30
C ASN A 88 -9.30 4.18 -10.20
N VAL A 89 -9.58 5.43 -10.61
CA VAL A 89 -10.11 6.48 -9.75
C VAL A 89 -11.35 7.07 -10.42
N MET A 90 -12.51 6.98 -9.76
CA MET A 90 -13.75 7.55 -10.29
C MET A 90 -13.86 9.04 -9.91
N PRO A 91 -13.98 9.96 -10.89
CA PRO A 91 -14.01 11.41 -10.61
C PRO A 91 -15.22 11.87 -9.78
N SER A 92 -16.36 11.19 -9.90
CA SER A 92 -17.63 11.59 -9.26
C SER A 92 -17.68 11.28 -7.77
N ASP A 93 -17.03 10.20 -7.34
CA ASP A 93 -17.17 9.65 -5.99
C ASP A 93 -15.85 9.60 -5.22
N ALA A 94 -14.74 9.93 -5.90
CA ALA A 94 -13.36 9.80 -5.44
C ALA A 94 -13.10 8.43 -4.78
N LEU A 95 -13.67 7.41 -5.43
CA LEU A 95 -13.45 6.00 -5.17
C LEU A 95 -12.18 5.56 -5.88
N PHE A 96 -11.25 5.01 -5.11
CA PHE A 96 -10.03 4.39 -5.58
C PHE A 96 -10.21 2.87 -5.48
N PHE A 97 -9.99 2.15 -6.57
CA PHE A 97 -10.01 0.69 -6.54
C PHE A 97 -8.84 0.07 -7.27
N ILE A 98 -8.38 -1.06 -6.73
CA ILE A 98 -7.40 -1.95 -7.34
C ILE A 98 -8.08 -3.30 -7.50
N ILE A 99 -8.23 -3.75 -8.75
CA ILE A 99 -8.70 -5.13 -9.03
C ILE A 99 -7.50 -6.09 -8.99
N ASN A 100 -7.76 -7.38 -8.71
CA ASN A 100 -6.75 -8.42 -8.71
C ASN A 100 -5.51 -8.02 -7.88
N ALA A 101 -5.74 -7.82 -6.58
CA ALA A 101 -4.72 -7.34 -5.64
C ALA A 101 -3.48 -8.26 -5.61
N LYS A 102 -2.31 -7.64 -5.55
CA LYS A 102 -1.01 -8.32 -5.42
C LYS A 102 -0.31 -7.85 -4.15
N THR A 103 0.62 -8.65 -3.64
CA THR A 103 1.45 -8.27 -2.47
C THR A 103 2.29 -7.01 -2.73
N THR A 104 2.60 -6.68 -3.98
CA THR A 104 3.26 -5.42 -4.36
C THR A 104 2.37 -4.18 -4.22
N ASP A 105 1.06 -4.36 -4.09
CA ASP A 105 0.13 -3.24 -3.84
C ASP A 105 0.09 -2.87 -2.34
N GLU A 106 0.62 -3.70 -1.44
CA GLU A 106 0.67 -3.38 0.00
C GLU A 106 1.40 -2.07 0.28
N GLY A 107 0.91 -1.30 1.24
CA GLY A 107 1.52 -0.03 1.64
C GLY A 107 0.55 0.96 2.27
N ILE A 108 1.03 2.16 2.50
CA ILE A 108 0.25 3.27 3.04
C ILE A 108 -0.27 4.11 1.88
N TYR A 109 -1.60 4.20 1.77
CA TYR A 109 -2.30 5.02 0.81
C TYR A 109 -2.73 6.33 1.44
N SER A 110 -2.22 7.44 0.90
CA SER A 110 -2.54 8.79 1.35
C SER A 110 -3.48 9.46 0.36
N CYS A 111 -4.67 9.85 0.82
CA CYS A 111 -5.55 10.74 0.10
C CYS A 111 -5.28 12.19 0.50
N ALA A 112 -5.04 13.07 -0.48
CA ALA A 112 -4.93 14.51 -0.26
C ALA A 112 -6.09 15.24 -0.97
N ALA A 113 -6.76 16.12 -0.24
CA ALA A 113 -7.79 17.02 -0.76
C ALA A 113 -7.29 18.46 -0.74
N LYS A 114 -7.22 19.11 -1.91
CA LYS A 114 -6.59 20.41 -2.08
C LYS A 114 -7.49 21.41 -2.80
N ASN A 115 -7.54 22.64 -2.29
CA ASN A 115 -8.05 23.80 -3.02
C ASN A 115 -7.13 25.02 -2.79
N SER A 116 -7.56 26.22 -3.19
CA SER A 116 -6.78 27.46 -3.00
C SER A 116 -6.65 27.90 -1.54
N ALA A 117 -7.50 27.42 -0.63
CA ALA A 117 -7.43 27.72 0.79
C ALA A 117 -6.42 26.81 1.53
N GLY A 118 -6.17 25.60 1.03
CA GLY A 118 -5.16 24.72 1.60
C GLY A 118 -5.31 23.25 1.21
N THR A 119 -4.73 22.37 2.02
CA THR A 119 -4.68 20.92 1.79
C THR A 119 -4.86 20.16 3.08
N ILE A 120 -5.65 19.09 3.05
CA ILE A 120 -5.79 18.09 4.12
C ILE A 120 -5.39 16.71 3.60
N ILE A 121 -4.89 15.85 4.48
CA ILE A 121 -4.39 14.51 4.14
C ILE A 121 -4.95 13.47 5.12
N ALA A 122 -5.34 12.31 4.61
CA ALA A 122 -5.76 11.14 5.39
C ALA A 122 -5.08 9.88 4.85
N ASN A 123 -4.74 8.94 5.73
CA ASN A 123 -3.98 7.73 5.38
C ASN A 123 -4.78 6.47 5.69
N ALA A 124 -4.53 5.42 4.92
CA ALA A 124 -4.95 4.05 5.22
C ALA A 124 -3.88 3.04 4.83
N THR A 125 -3.74 1.98 5.60
CA THR A 125 -2.88 0.85 5.28
C THR A 125 -3.65 -0.19 4.47
N LEU A 126 -3.08 -0.62 3.35
CA LEU A 126 -3.51 -1.80 2.59
C LEU A 126 -2.60 -2.99 2.91
N SER A 127 -3.19 -4.08 3.39
CA SER A 127 -2.54 -5.38 3.55
C SER A 127 -3.14 -6.41 2.60
N VAL A 128 -2.30 -7.24 2.00
CA VAL A 128 -2.66 -8.25 1.00
C VAL A 128 -2.11 -9.61 1.44
N LEU A 129 -3.02 -10.46 1.92
CA LEU A 129 -2.68 -11.80 2.38
C LEU A 129 -2.56 -12.76 1.18
N GLN A 130 -1.56 -13.62 1.21
CA GLN A 130 -1.26 -14.62 0.18
C GLN A 130 -1.09 -15.99 0.87
N GLU A 131 -1.82 -17.00 0.40
CA GLU A 131 -1.67 -18.37 0.87
C GLU A 131 -0.24 -18.89 0.60
N PRO A 132 0.30 -19.78 1.45
CA PRO A 132 1.61 -20.34 1.23
C PRO A 132 1.64 -21.14 -0.07
N SER A 133 2.71 -20.98 -0.84
CA SER A 133 2.95 -21.79 -2.03
C SER A 133 4.43 -22.04 -2.25
N PHE A 134 4.73 -23.18 -2.87
CA PHE A 134 6.11 -23.54 -3.21
C PHE A 134 6.52 -22.83 -4.50
N ILE A 135 7.59 -22.04 -4.42
CA ILE A 135 8.31 -21.53 -5.60
C ILE A 135 9.16 -22.67 -6.18
N ARG A 136 9.85 -23.42 -5.31
CA ARG A 136 10.63 -24.60 -5.67
C ARG A 136 10.34 -25.72 -4.67
N VAL A 137 9.85 -26.84 -5.19
CA VAL A 137 9.61 -28.06 -4.42
C VAL A 137 10.90 -28.84 -4.22
N LEU A 138 10.88 -29.76 -3.25
CA LEU A 138 11.97 -30.69 -3.03
C LEU A 138 12.19 -31.59 -4.26
N GLU A 139 13.45 -31.83 -4.57
CA GLU A 139 13.89 -32.73 -5.63
C GLU A 139 14.68 -33.88 -5.00
N ASN A 140 14.54 -35.09 -5.57
CA ASN A 140 15.34 -36.24 -5.16
C ASN A 140 16.83 -35.94 -5.35
N LYS A 141 17.65 -36.34 -4.39
CA LYS A 141 19.11 -36.23 -4.43
C LYS A 141 19.74 -37.60 -4.17
N GLU A 142 20.71 -37.95 -5.00
CA GLU A 142 21.62 -39.07 -4.79
C GLU A 142 23.01 -38.48 -4.58
N VAL A 143 23.66 -38.84 -3.47
CA VAL A 143 25.00 -38.37 -3.13
C VAL A 143 25.85 -39.53 -2.61
N THR A 144 27.16 -39.40 -2.73
CA THR A 144 28.10 -40.35 -2.13
C THR A 144 28.33 -39.99 -0.66
N SER A 145 28.64 -40.99 0.18
CA SER A 145 28.98 -40.72 1.58
C SER A 145 30.16 -39.75 1.68
N GLY A 146 30.06 -38.78 2.59
CA GLY A 146 31.04 -37.70 2.77
C GLY A 146 30.78 -36.45 1.92
N GLU A 147 29.94 -36.52 0.89
CA GLU A 147 29.51 -35.35 0.13
C GLU A 147 28.49 -34.52 0.92
N SER A 148 28.19 -33.31 0.43
CA SER A 148 27.15 -32.46 1.02
C SER A 148 25.84 -32.57 0.22
N VAL A 149 24.72 -32.67 0.93
CA VAL A 149 23.36 -32.62 0.34
C VAL A 149 22.81 -31.22 0.51
N VAL A 150 22.20 -30.68 -0.55
CA VAL A 150 21.43 -29.43 -0.49
C VAL A 150 19.99 -29.70 -0.86
N LEU A 151 19.09 -29.56 0.11
CA LEU A 151 17.65 -29.66 -0.05
C LEU A 151 17.06 -28.26 -0.04
N GLN A 152 16.34 -27.91 -1.11
CA GLN A 152 15.74 -26.59 -1.27
C GLN A 152 14.23 -26.71 -1.28
N CYS A 153 13.60 -25.95 -0.39
CA CYS A 153 12.16 -25.80 -0.29
C CYS A 153 11.85 -24.31 -0.25
N MET A 154 11.80 -23.71 -1.45
CA MET A 154 11.64 -22.26 -1.61
C MET A 154 10.15 -21.93 -1.63
N VAL A 155 9.70 -21.00 -0.78
CA VAL A 155 8.28 -20.78 -0.48
C VAL A 155 7.96 -19.29 -0.51
N THR A 156 6.71 -18.97 -0.85
CA THR A 156 6.14 -17.61 -0.78
C THR A 156 4.83 -17.63 0.00
N GLY A 157 4.40 -16.46 0.46
CA GLY A 157 3.15 -16.25 1.16
C GLY A 157 3.19 -14.99 2.02
N SER A 158 2.02 -14.43 2.33
CA SER A 158 1.86 -13.26 3.18
C SER A 158 0.69 -13.50 4.16
N PRO A 159 0.89 -13.45 5.48
CA PRO A 159 2.16 -13.29 6.17
C PRO A 159 3.13 -14.42 5.80
N LYS A 160 4.42 -14.15 5.98
CA LYS A 160 5.49 -15.08 5.63
C LYS A 160 5.24 -16.46 6.25
N PRO A 161 5.22 -17.55 5.46
CA PRO A 161 4.94 -18.88 5.98
C PRO A 161 6.04 -19.36 6.95
N VAL A 162 5.63 -20.14 7.94
CA VAL A 162 6.53 -20.94 8.77
C VAL A 162 6.80 -22.25 8.04
N LEU A 163 8.09 -22.57 7.86
CA LEU A 163 8.54 -23.81 7.24
C LEU A 163 9.09 -24.76 8.32
N LYS A 164 8.62 -26.00 8.32
CA LYS A 164 9.11 -27.08 9.18
C LYS A 164 9.67 -28.22 8.34
N TRP A 165 10.87 -28.68 8.69
CA TRP A 165 11.49 -29.83 8.05
C TRP A 165 11.19 -31.12 8.82
N GLN A 166 10.85 -32.17 8.07
CA GLN A 166 10.68 -33.51 8.58
C GLN A 166 11.52 -34.51 7.77
N LYS A 167 12.00 -35.55 8.44
CA LYS A 167 12.64 -36.73 7.84
C LYS A 167 11.87 -37.96 8.31
N ASP A 168 11.39 -38.75 7.36
CA ASP A 168 10.63 -39.99 7.61
C ASP A 168 9.43 -39.77 8.57
N GLY A 169 8.73 -38.63 8.41
CA GLY A 169 7.56 -38.25 9.21
C GLY A 169 7.86 -37.69 10.60
N SER A 170 9.13 -37.48 10.96
CA SER A 170 9.55 -36.91 12.24
C SER A 170 10.30 -35.60 12.04
N SER A 171 10.12 -34.62 12.92
CA SER A 171 10.90 -33.37 12.87
C SER A 171 12.40 -33.67 12.94
N ILE A 172 13.18 -33.03 12.08
CA ILE A 172 14.63 -33.18 12.08
C ILE A 172 15.19 -32.59 13.37
N VAL A 173 15.98 -33.38 14.10
CA VAL A 173 16.78 -32.90 15.22
C VAL A 173 18.13 -32.46 14.66
N PRO A 174 18.43 -31.16 14.61
CA PRO A 174 19.67 -30.68 14.00
C PRO A 174 20.91 -31.21 14.72
N THR A 175 21.91 -31.58 13.95
CA THR A 175 23.27 -31.88 14.42
C THR A 175 24.24 -30.83 13.89
N GLU A 176 25.53 -30.91 14.25
CA GLU A 176 26.58 -30.03 13.69
C GLU A 176 26.74 -30.18 12.17
N ARG A 177 26.18 -31.24 11.56
CA ARG A 177 26.19 -31.46 10.11
C ARG A 177 25.04 -30.76 9.38
N HIS A 178 24.03 -30.26 10.09
CA HIS A 178 22.83 -29.64 9.51
C HIS A 178 22.92 -28.12 9.56
N PHE A 179 22.80 -27.47 8.40
CA PHE A 179 22.77 -26.01 8.28
C PHE A 179 21.47 -25.57 7.60
N PHE A 180 20.70 -24.74 8.31
CA PHE A 180 19.49 -24.13 7.78
C PHE A 180 19.80 -22.71 7.35
N THR A 181 19.60 -22.42 6.06
CA THR A 181 19.91 -21.12 5.44
C THR A 181 18.69 -20.60 4.69
N ALA A 182 18.78 -19.38 4.15
CA ALA A 182 17.68 -18.71 3.47
C ALA A 182 16.37 -18.74 4.29
N GLU A 183 16.47 -18.42 5.58
CA GLU A 183 15.32 -18.35 6.50
C GLU A 183 14.59 -19.69 6.62
N ASN A 184 15.38 -20.77 6.79
CA ASN A 184 14.93 -22.16 6.89
C ASN A 184 14.47 -22.79 5.56
N GLN A 185 14.56 -22.11 4.42
CA GLN A 185 14.14 -22.64 3.11
C GLN A 185 15.17 -23.58 2.47
N VAL A 186 16.41 -23.59 2.96
CA VAL A 186 17.46 -24.47 2.45
C VAL A 186 18.09 -25.23 3.61
N LEU A 187 18.03 -26.56 3.53
CA LEU A 187 18.73 -27.47 4.43
C LEU A 187 19.98 -28.02 3.72
N VAL A 188 21.14 -27.74 4.29
CA VAL A 188 22.42 -28.33 3.88
C VAL A 188 22.85 -29.36 4.90
N ILE A 189 23.14 -30.58 4.45
CA ILE A 189 23.71 -31.65 5.28
C ILE A 189 25.13 -31.88 4.78
N ILE A 190 26.13 -31.56 5.58
CA ILE A 190 27.53 -31.83 5.23
C ILE A 190 27.93 -33.25 5.63
N ALA A 191 28.93 -33.80 4.94
CA ALA A 191 29.49 -35.12 5.23
C ALA A 191 28.40 -36.19 5.38
N ALA A 192 27.62 -36.43 4.32
CA ALA A 192 26.46 -37.29 4.35
C ALA A 192 26.79 -38.74 4.76
N GLU A 193 25.95 -39.29 5.63
CA GLU A 193 26.04 -40.64 6.18
C GLU A 193 24.80 -41.46 5.82
N SER A 194 24.85 -42.78 6.00
CA SER A 194 23.72 -43.66 5.71
C SER A 194 22.47 -43.36 6.55
N SER A 195 22.64 -42.76 7.74
CA SER A 195 21.56 -42.30 8.62
C SER A 195 20.79 -41.09 8.05
N ASP A 196 21.41 -40.31 7.18
CA ASP A 196 20.78 -39.15 6.54
C ASP A 196 19.88 -39.56 5.38
N ALA A 197 19.97 -40.80 4.89
CA ALA A 197 19.06 -41.31 3.86
C ALA A 197 17.63 -41.42 4.41
N GLY A 198 16.65 -40.97 3.64
CA GLY A 198 15.24 -40.98 4.03
C GLY A 198 14.38 -40.06 3.17
N HIS A 199 13.09 -40.01 3.48
CA HIS A 199 12.14 -39.10 2.83
C HIS A 199 12.12 -37.79 3.59
N TYR A 200 12.53 -36.71 2.91
CA TYR A 200 12.48 -35.36 3.47
C TYR A 200 11.22 -34.65 3.00
N GLU A 201 10.53 -34.00 3.93
CA GLU A 201 9.35 -33.20 3.67
C GLU A 201 9.52 -31.81 4.29
N CYS A 202 9.00 -30.79 3.61
CA CYS A 202 8.88 -29.46 4.16
C CYS A 202 7.40 -29.07 4.24
N GLU A 203 6.93 -28.84 5.45
CA GLU A 203 5.56 -28.39 5.74
C GLU A 203 5.56 -26.86 5.84
N ILE A 204 4.68 -26.21 5.07
CA ILE A 204 4.49 -24.75 5.10
C ILE A 204 3.12 -24.39 5.62
N THR A 205 3.07 -23.39 6.50
CA THR A 205 1.81 -22.88 7.06
C THR A 205 1.88 -21.37 7.26
N ASN A 206 0.79 -20.67 6.99
CA ASN A 206 0.53 -19.33 7.51
C ASN A 206 -0.89 -19.22 8.07
N VAL A 207 -1.36 -18.00 8.36
CA VAL A 207 -2.70 -17.79 8.95
C VAL A 207 -3.86 -18.13 8.00
N LEU A 208 -3.58 -18.32 6.70
CA LEU A 208 -4.58 -18.70 5.70
C LEU A 208 -4.63 -20.20 5.42
N GLY A 209 -3.56 -20.94 5.73
CA GLY A 209 -3.42 -22.38 5.45
C GLY A 209 -1.98 -22.82 5.64
#